data_AF-A0A957GC07-F1
#
_entry.id   AF-A0A957GC07-F1
#
_cell.length_a   1.000
_cell.length_b   1.000
_cell.length_c   1.000
_cell.angle_alpha   90.00
_cell.angle_beta   90.00
_cell.angle_gamma   90.00
#
_symmetry.space_group_name_H-M   'P 1'
#
loop_
_entity.id
_entity.type
_entity.pdbx_description
1 polymer ?
#
loop_
_entity_poly.entity_id
_entity_poly.type
_entity_poly.pdbx_seq_one_letter_code
_entity_poly.pdbx_strand_id
1 'polypeptide(L)' 'YARARRGEIVGFTGVDDPYEPPRNPEVRLDTINYESEENARRILALLIERGFVRPDTPLSEEQETQAALQTADLTG' A
#
# COMPACT_ATOMS: atom_id res chain seq x y z
N TYR A 1 21.96 -4.60 9.09
CA TYR A 1 23.26 -4.39 8.39
C TYR A 1 24.48 -4.33 9.30
N ALA A 2 24.64 -3.39 10.24
CA ALA A 2 25.89 -3.25 11.00
C ALA A 2 26.37 -4.53 11.70
N ARG A 3 25.46 -5.30 12.31
CA ARG A 3 25.76 -6.60 12.94
C ARG A 3 26.18 -7.67 11.92
N ALA A 4 25.44 -7.78 10.81
CA ALA A 4 25.77 -8.69 9.70
C ALA A 4 27.15 -8.37 9.09
N ARG A 5 27.47 -7.08 8.89
CA ARG A 5 28.78 -6.65 8.40
C ARG A 5 29.93 -6.95 9.36
N ARG A 6 29.65 -7.14 10.66
CA ARG A 6 30.62 -7.60 11.66
C ARG A 6 30.70 -9.13 11.76
N GLY A 7 29.95 -9.88 10.94
CA GLY A 7 29.93 -11.34 10.92
C GLY A 7 29.10 -11.98 12.03
N GLU A 8 28.28 -11.21 12.76
CA GLU A 8 27.45 -11.73 13.86
C GLU A 8 26.18 -12.44 13.37
N ILE A 9 25.80 -12.23 12.10
CA ILE A 9 24.61 -12.79 11.47
C ILE A 9 25.05 -13.39 10.14
N VAL A 10 24.83 -14.70 9.97
CA VAL A 10 25.15 -15.46 8.76
C VAL A 10 23.89 -15.59 7.90
N GLY A 11 24.05 -15.58 6.58
CA GLY A 11 22.96 -15.68 5.61
C GLY A 11 22.17 -14.38 5.49
N PHE A 12 22.82 -13.23 5.68
CA PHE A 12 22.16 -11.94 5.57
C PHE A 12 22.18 -11.45 4.11
N THR A 13 21.00 -11.44 3.49
CA THR A 13 20.83 -11.04 2.10
C THR A 13 21.31 -9.61 1.84
N GLY A 14 22.10 -9.43 0.79
CA GLY A 14 22.79 -8.18 0.45
C GLY A 14 24.08 -7.91 1.23
N VAL A 15 24.54 -8.83 2.08
CA VAL A 15 25.86 -8.79 2.74
C VAL A 15 26.68 -10.01 2.37
N ASP A 16 26.28 -11.19 2.87
CA ASP A 16 26.97 -12.47 2.67
C ASP A 16 26.13 -13.48 1.88
N ASP A 17 24.85 -13.19 1.67
CA ASP A 17 23.95 -13.95 0.80
C ASP A 17 23.44 -13.06 -0.36
N PRO A 18 23.48 -13.49 -1.64
CA PRO A 18 22.96 -12.69 -2.75
C PRO A 18 21.44 -12.49 -2.68
N TYR A 19 20.98 -11.32 -3.15
CA TYR A 19 19.56 -11.10 -3.44
C TYR A 19 19.30 -11.37 -4.92
N GLU A 20 18.27 -12.17 -5.21
CA GLU A 20 17.78 -12.41 -6.57
C GLU A 20 16.51 -11.58 -6.81
N PRO A 21 16.57 -10.51 -7.62
CA PRO A 21 15.39 -9.71 -7.92
C PRO A 21 14.30 -10.53 -8.65
N PRO A 22 13.01 -10.27 -8.39
CA PRO A 22 11.93 -10.94 -9.10
C PRO A 22 12.03 -10.62 -10.61
N ARG A 23 11.94 -11.67 -11.43
CA ARG A 23 12.02 -11.55 -12.90
C ARG A 23 10.80 -10.84 -13.48
N ASN A 24 9.61 -11.19 -13.03
CA ASN A 24 8.35 -10.63 -13.50
C ASN A 24 7.45 -10.22 -12.33
N PRO A 25 7.77 -9.13 -11.62
CA PRO A 25 6.92 -8.63 -10.55
C PRO A 25 5.68 -7.95 -11.14
N GLU A 26 4.55 -8.09 -10.46
CA GLU A 26 3.29 -7.43 -10.81
C GLU A 26 3.35 -5.91 -10.62
N VAL A 27 4.23 -5.43 -9.72
CA VAL A 27 4.53 -4.02 -9.49
C VAL A 27 5.96 -3.87 -8.95
N ARG A 28 6.65 -2.81 -9.39
CA ARG A 28 7.93 -2.36 -8.81
C ARG A 28 7.73 -1.00 -8.15
N LEU A 29 8.24 -0.85 -6.94
CA LEU A 29 8.16 0.39 -6.17
C LEU A 29 9.57 0.94 -5.99
N ASP A 30 9.73 2.24 -6.24
CA ASP A 30 10.97 2.95 -6.01
C ASP A 30 10.85 3.70 -4.68
N THR A 31 11.57 3.21 -3.68
CA THR A 31 11.55 3.74 -2.31
C THR A 31 12.60 4.82 -2.07
N ILE A 32 13.36 5.21 -3.10
CA ILE A 32 14.36 6.27 -3.02
C ILE A 32 13.76 7.59 -3.52
N ASN A 33 13.06 7.53 -4.66
CA ASN A 33 12.56 8.72 -5.34
C ASN A 33 11.10 9.06 -5.04
N TYR A 34 10.37 8.18 -4.35
CA TYR A 34 8.97 8.39 -4.01
C TYR A 34 8.68 8.16 -2.54
N GLU A 35 7.78 8.99 -2.01
CA GLU A 35 7.23 8.85 -0.67
C GLU A 35 6.45 7.53 -0.53
N SER A 36 6.35 7.08 0.72
CA SER A 36 5.63 5.86 1.08
C SER A 36 4.16 5.90 0.64
N GLU A 37 3.48 7.03 0.82
CA GLU A 37 2.08 7.22 0.44
C GLU A 37 1.88 7.08 -1.08
N GLU A 38 2.82 7.59 -1.87
CA GLU A 38 2.76 7.50 -3.33
C GLU A 38 2.95 6.06 -3.81
N ASN A 39 3.90 5.34 -3.24
CA ASN A 39 4.06 3.91 -3.51
C ASN A 39 2.85 3.09 -3.04
N ALA A 40 2.23 3.46 -1.92
CA ALA A 40 0.99 2.83 -1.45
C ALA A 40 -0.17 3.04 -2.42
N ARG A 41 -0.34 4.26 -2.97
CA ARG A 41 -1.33 4.53 -4.01
C ARG A 41 -1.15 3.67 -5.25
N ARG A 42 0.09 3.41 -5.67
CA ARG A 42 0.38 2.50 -6.81
C ARG A 42 -0.05 1.06 -6.54
N ILE A 43 0.19 0.57 -5.32
CA ILE A 43 -0.29 -0.75 -4.91
C ILE A 43 -1.82 -0.78 -4.94
N LEU A 44 -2.48 0.22 -4.36
CA LEU A 44 -3.94 0.29 -4.34
C LEU A 44 -4.53 0.34 -5.73
N ALA A 45 -3.98 1.18 -6.63
CA ALA A 45 -4.43 1.27 -8.01
C ALA A 45 -4.38 -0.11 -8.72
N LEU A 46 -3.27 -0.84 -8.54
CA LEU A 46 -3.12 -2.19 -9.11
C LEU A 46 -4.15 -3.18 -8.56
N LEU A 47 -4.40 -3.15 -7.25
CA LEU A 47 -5.37 -4.02 -6.61
C LEU A 47 -6.80 -3.69 -7.03
N ILE A 48 -7.11 -2.41 -7.23
CA ILE A 48 -8.40 -1.94 -7.74
C ILE A 48 -8.59 -2.40 -9.18
N GLU A 49 -7.60 -2.19 -10.05
CA GLU A 49 -7.64 -2.62 -11.45
C GLU A 49 -7.88 -4.13 -11.59
N ARG A 50 -7.27 -4.93 -10.69
CA ARG A 50 -7.46 -6.38 -10.67
C ARG A 50 -8.72 -6.84 -9.92
N GLY A 51 -9.51 -5.92 -9.37
CA GLY A 51 -10.75 -6.23 -8.67
C GLY A 51 -10.58 -6.84 -7.28
N PHE A 52 -9.39 -6.75 -6.67
CA PHE A 52 -9.14 -7.21 -5.31
C PHE A 52 -9.59 -6.20 -4.25
N VAL A 53 -9.61 -4.92 -4.59
CA VAL A 53 -10.00 -3.82 -3.71
C VAL A 53 -11.05 -2.97 -4.43
N ARG A 54 -12.13 -2.59 -3.75
CA ARG A 54 -13.07 -1.61 -4.32
C ARG A 54 -12.43 -0.22 -4.24
N PRO A 55 -12.51 0.60 -5.30
CA PRO A 55 -12.09 1.99 -5.19
C PRO A 55 -12.94 2.66 -4.11
N ASP A 56 -12.31 3.52 -3.32
CA ASP A 56 -13.05 4.42 -2.45
C ASP A 56 -13.79 5.41 -3.36
N THR A 57 -15.02 5.07 -3.68
CA THR A 57 -15.93 5.99 -4.36
C THR A 57 -16.46 6.85 -3.23
N PRO A 58 -16.20 8.18 -3.22
CA PRO A 58 -16.89 9.03 -2.27
C PRO A 58 -18.38 8.75 -2.44
N LEU A 59 -19.08 8.57 -1.32
CA LEU A 59 -20.53 8.49 -1.31
C LEU A 59 -21.04 9.57 -2.27
N SER A 60 -21.86 9.21 -3.25
CA SER A 60 -22.40 10.23 -4.16
C SER A 60 -23.00 11.35 -3.30
N GLU A 61 -22.98 12.61 -3.74
CA GLU A 61 -23.52 13.73 -2.94
C GLU A 61 -24.95 13.43 -2.43
N GLU A 62 -25.70 12.61 -3.18
CA GLU A 62 -26.99 12.04 -2.82
C GLU A 62 -26.94 11.15 -1.57
N GLN A 63 -25.94 10.27 -1.44
CA GLN A 63 -25.75 9.37 -0.30
C GLN A 63 -25.24 10.09 0.96
N GLU A 64 -24.42 11.13 0.82
CA GLU A 64 -24.00 11.97 1.97
C GLU A 64 -25.17 12.80 2.51
N THR A 65 -25.96 13.40 1.62
CA THR A 65 -27.15 14.19 1.99
C THR A 65 -28.18 13.31 2.71
N GLN A 66 -28.37 12.07 2.24
CA GLN A 66 -29.33 11.14 2.81
C GLN A 66 -28.84 10.54 4.15
N ALA A 67 -27.54 10.29 4.31
CA ALA A 67 -26.94 9.89 5.58
C ALA A 67 -27.04 11.01 6.64
N ALA A 68 -26.80 12.27 6.26
CA ALA A 68 -26.92 13.42 7.15
C ALA A 68 -28.37 13.65 7.62
N LEU A 69 -29.35 13.52 6.72
CA LEU A 69 -30.78 13.64 7.06
C LEU A 69 -31.26 12.51 7.99
N GLN A 70 -30.80 11.28 7.77
CA GLN A 70 -31.21 10.14 8.61
C GLN A 70 -30.65 10.20 10.05
N THR A 71 -29.52 10.88 10.26
CA THR A 71 -28.99 11.10 11.62
C THR A 71 -29.73 12.18 12.41
N ALA A 72 -30.40 13.12 11.75
CA ALA A 72 -31.18 14.16 12.41
C ALA A 72 -32.47 13.63 13.04
N ASP A 73 -33.09 12.60 12.45
CA ASP A 73 -34.33 11.98 12.95
C ASP A 73 -34.15 11.08 14.19
N LEU A 74 -32.91 10.71 14.56
CA LEU A 74 -32.63 9.85 15.70
C LEU A 74 -32.29 10.62 17.00
N THR A 75 -32.28 11.95 16.96
CA THR A 75 -31.93 12.82 18.10
C THR A 75 -33.12 13.67 18.59
N GLY A 76 -34.35 13.29 18.22
CA GLY A 76 -35.61 13.96 18.59
C GLY A 76 -36.43 13.16 19.59
#